data_AF-A0A960ZT74-F1
#
_entry.id   AF-A0A960ZT74-F1
#
_cell.length_a   1.000
_cell.length_b   1.000
_cell.length_c   1.000
_cell.angle_alpha   90.00
_cell.angle_beta   90.00
_cell.angle_gamma   90.00
#
_symmetry.space_group_name_H-M   'P 1'
#
loop_
_entity.id
_entity.type
_entity.pdbx_description
1 polymer ?
#
loop_
_entity_poly.entity_id
_entity_poly.type
_entity_poly.pdbx_seq_one_letter_code
_entity_poly.pdbx_strand_id
1 'polypeptide(L)'
;ERKEGWRIEVAETRISPEGDPWELAGMMVSGIVDRVEVNDHFGVRLIDFKTYSPYNSVKRQRKSVEEYHMTKLKRTEDAEAFPAWMLTTNSGGDLARWTDLQLPLYRLAMERRYPGAKIQTAYATLGKTKIDIGLDPWPQLEGALLASAKQCAEGIIDAVRSRTFWPPAEKIPYSDAFGAMFFGDVLTAVDPSAITNMEVGV
;
A
#
# COMPACT_ATOMS: atom_id res chain seq x y z
N GLU A 1 -20.89 -12.85 -6.19
CA GLU A 1 -20.20 -13.45 -5.01
C GLU A 1 -20.70 -14.83 -4.56
N ARG A 2 -21.61 -14.99 -3.58
CA ARG A 2 -21.95 -16.33 -3.02
C ARG A 2 -22.52 -17.30 -4.04
N LYS A 3 -23.39 -16.81 -4.93
CA LYS A 3 -23.95 -17.59 -6.04
C LYS A 3 -22.89 -18.03 -7.06
N GLU A 4 -21.74 -17.35 -7.11
CA GLU A 4 -20.59 -17.71 -7.96
C GLU A 4 -19.60 -18.65 -7.23
N GLY A 5 -19.95 -19.12 -6.03
CA GLY A 5 -19.18 -20.13 -5.30
C GLY A 5 -18.13 -19.58 -4.33
N TRP A 6 -18.03 -18.26 -4.13
CA TRP A 6 -17.12 -17.69 -3.13
C TRP A 6 -17.58 -18.05 -1.70
N ARG A 7 -16.66 -18.60 -0.90
CA ARG A 7 -16.89 -19.00 0.50
C ARG A 7 -15.94 -18.22 1.41
N ILE A 8 -16.44 -17.72 2.55
CA ILE A 8 -15.55 -17.12 3.56
C ILE A 8 -14.81 -18.27 4.21
N GLU A 9 -13.49 -18.18 4.21
CA GLU A 9 -12.64 -19.13 4.92
C GLU A 9 -12.35 -18.62 6.32
N VAL A 10 -11.91 -17.36 6.43
CA VAL A 10 -11.49 -16.77 7.69
C VAL A 10 -11.60 -15.25 7.65
N ALA A 11 -11.80 -14.63 8.82
CA ALA A 11 -11.75 -13.18 9.02
C ALA A 11 -10.57 -12.83 9.93
N GLU A 12 -10.09 -11.59 9.83
CA GLU A 12 -9.01 -11.03 10.67
C GLU A 12 -7.74 -11.91 10.71
N THR A 13 -7.20 -12.19 9.52
CA THR A 13 -6.04 -13.08 9.38
C THR A 13 -4.74 -12.30 9.52
N ARG A 14 -3.95 -12.60 10.56
CA ARG A 14 -2.61 -12.04 10.73
C ARG A 14 -1.66 -12.55 9.64
N ILE A 15 -0.93 -11.64 9.00
CA ILE A 15 0.12 -12.00 8.04
C ILE A 15 1.42 -12.45 8.73
N SER A 16 1.60 -12.08 10.00
CA SER A 16 2.71 -12.49 10.88
C SER A 16 2.14 -12.98 12.21
N PRO A 17 1.52 -14.18 12.26
CA PRO A 17 1.07 -14.78 13.51
C PRO A 17 2.26 -15.19 14.40
N GLU A 18 1.97 -15.38 15.69
CA GLU A 18 2.95 -15.88 16.66
C GLU A 18 3.51 -17.24 16.20
N GLY A 19 4.84 -17.39 16.28
CA GLY A 19 5.54 -18.62 15.87
C GLY A 19 5.77 -18.77 14.35
N ASP A 20 5.22 -17.88 13.53
CA ASP A 20 5.41 -17.89 12.07
C ASP A 20 5.45 -16.45 11.54
N PRO A 21 6.48 -15.65 11.86
CA PRO A 21 6.59 -14.27 11.40
C PRO A 21 6.83 -14.23 9.88
N TRP A 22 6.24 -13.24 9.21
CA TRP A 22 6.60 -12.90 7.84
C TRP A 22 7.59 -11.74 7.84
N GLU A 23 8.74 -11.99 7.22
CA GLU A 23 9.82 -11.02 7.10
C GLU A 23 9.99 -10.57 5.66
N LEU A 24 10.27 -9.28 5.50
CA LEU A 24 10.68 -8.69 4.24
C LEU A 24 11.97 -7.90 4.50
N ALA A 25 13.00 -8.12 3.69
CA ALA A 25 14.34 -7.58 3.93
C ALA A 25 14.85 -7.76 5.38
N GLY A 26 14.51 -8.87 6.06
CA GLY A 26 14.88 -9.13 7.45
C GLY A 26 14.20 -8.22 8.48
N MET A 27 13.12 -7.52 8.11
CA MET A 27 12.23 -6.81 9.02
C MET A 27 10.91 -7.56 9.08
N MET A 28 10.43 -7.86 10.28
CA MET A 28 9.11 -8.43 10.47
C MET A 28 8.04 -7.42 10.06
N VAL A 29 7.14 -7.83 9.17
CA VAL A 29 6.01 -7.02 8.71
C VAL A 29 4.73 -7.59 9.28
N SER A 30 4.03 -6.81 10.11
CA SER A 30 2.76 -7.21 10.71
C SER A 30 1.57 -6.51 10.07
N GLY A 31 0.43 -7.19 10.01
CA GLY A 31 -0.81 -6.70 9.43
C GLY A 31 -1.93 -7.73 9.57
N ILE A 32 -3.17 -7.31 9.31
CA ILE A 32 -4.36 -8.15 9.43
C ILE A 32 -5.18 -8.00 8.15
N VAL A 33 -5.36 -9.10 7.42
CA VAL A 33 -6.32 -9.17 6.31
C VAL A 33 -7.72 -9.28 6.91
N ASP A 34 -8.61 -8.33 6.61
CA ASP A 34 -9.95 -8.30 7.22
C ASP A 34 -10.76 -9.57 6.90
N ARG A 35 -10.66 -10.05 5.65
CA ARG A 35 -11.37 -11.27 5.22
C ARG A 35 -10.64 -12.01 4.12
N VAL A 36 -10.60 -13.33 4.25
CA VAL A 36 -10.15 -14.25 3.22
C VAL A 36 -11.33 -15.08 2.71
N GLU A 37 -11.49 -15.09 1.39
CA GLU A 37 -12.47 -15.92 0.71
C GLU A 37 -11.79 -16.89 -0.27
N VAL A 38 -12.40 -18.05 -0.48
CA VAL A 38 -11.92 -19.09 -1.40
C VAL A 38 -12.98 -19.44 -2.44
N ASN A 39 -12.51 -19.82 -3.62
CA ASN A 39 -13.32 -20.28 -4.74
C ASN A 39 -12.56 -21.36 -5.51
N ASP A 40 -13.25 -22.44 -5.86
CA ASP A 40 -12.62 -23.62 -6.48
C ASP A 40 -12.10 -23.34 -7.91
N HIS A 41 -12.62 -22.30 -8.58
CA HIS A 41 -12.21 -21.89 -9.91
C HIS A 41 -11.30 -20.65 -9.92
N PHE A 42 -11.54 -19.70 -9.01
CA PHE A 42 -10.85 -18.41 -9.01
C PHE A 42 -9.72 -18.28 -7.97
N GLY A 43 -9.58 -19.26 -7.09
CA GLY A 43 -8.55 -19.30 -6.06
C GLY A 43 -8.94 -18.53 -4.80
N VAL A 44 -8.01 -17.78 -4.25
CA VAL A 44 -8.15 -17.07 -2.97
C VAL A 44 -8.34 -15.58 -3.23
N ARG A 45 -9.20 -14.94 -2.45
CA ARG A 45 -9.42 -13.49 -2.47
C ARG A 45 -9.23 -12.90 -1.09
N LEU A 46 -8.28 -11.97 -0.98
CA LEU A 46 -8.00 -11.17 0.20
C LEU A 46 -8.79 -9.87 0.11
N ILE A 47 -9.62 -9.59 1.10
CA ILE A 47 -10.52 -8.43 1.11
C ILE A 47 -10.15 -7.54 2.29
N ASP A 48 -10.07 -6.25 2.02
CA ASP A 48 -9.97 -5.18 3.02
C ASP A 48 -11.21 -4.27 2.92
N PHE A 49 -11.81 -3.94 4.05
CA PHE A 49 -13.03 -3.15 4.13
C PHE A 49 -12.73 -1.67 4.29
N LYS A 50 -13.31 -0.86 3.40
CA LYS A 50 -13.12 0.58 3.39
C LYS A 50 -14.44 1.31 3.54
N THR A 51 -14.47 2.35 4.37
CA THR A 51 -15.68 3.15 4.62
C THR A 51 -15.75 4.41 3.76
N TYR A 52 -14.67 4.75 3.05
CA TYR A 52 -14.67 5.87 2.12
C TYR A 52 -15.49 5.56 0.86
N SER A 53 -16.01 6.59 0.21
CA SER A 53 -16.67 6.43 -1.09
C SER A 53 -15.63 6.12 -2.17
N PRO A 54 -15.84 5.07 -2.99
CA PRO A 54 -15.05 4.84 -4.18
C PRO A 54 -15.33 5.86 -5.28
N TYR A 55 -16.37 6.67 -5.16
CA TYR A 55 -16.79 7.57 -6.23
C TYR A 55 -15.88 8.81 -6.31
N ASN A 56 -15.23 8.98 -7.46
CA ASN A 56 -14.52 10.20 -7.81
C ASN A 56 -15.52 11.18 -8.45
N SER A 57 -15.87 12.24 -7.72
CA SER A 57 -16.82 13.26 -8.19
C SER A 57 -16.35 14.02 -9.43
N VAL A 58 -15.04 14.25 -9.56
CA VAL A 58 -14.44 14.99 -10.67
C VAL A 58 -14.51 14.16 -11.97
N LYS A 59 -14.10 12.89 -11.90
CA LYS A 59 -14.15 11.96 -13.04
C LYS A 59 -15.53 11.35 -13.28
N ARG A 60 -16.48 11.57 -12.36
CA ARG A 60 -17.82 10.98 -12.34
C ARG A 60 -17.84 9.44 -12.45
N GLN A 61 -16.81 8.78 -11.91
CA GLN A 61 -16.62 7.33 -11.99
C GLN A 61 -16.11 6.78 -10.65
N ARG A 62 -16.23 5.46 -10.43
CA ARG A 62 -15.56 4.81 -9.29
C ARG A 62 -14.05 4.77 -9.53
N LYS A 63 -13.30 5.08 -8.50
CA LYS A 63 -11.84 4.99 -8.41
C LYS A 63 -11.47 3.50 -8.38
N SER A 64 -10.53 3.09 -9.20
CA SER A 64 -10.02 1.71 -9.16
C SER A 64 -9.23 1.48 -7.88
N VAL A 65 -9.07 0.22 -7.47
CA VAL A 65 -8.21 -0.15 -6.34
C VAL A 65 -6.77 0.34 -6.58
N GLU A 66 -6.25 0.21 -7.80
CA GLU A 66 -4.93 0.71 -8.18
C GLU A 66 -4.74 2.19 -7.86
N GLU A 67 -5.74 3.04 -8.18
CA GLU A 67 -5.65 4.48 -7.92
C GLU A 67 -5.58 4.81 -6.41
N TYR A 68 -5.95 3.90 -5.50
CA TYR A 68 -5.76 4.08 -4.06
C TYR A 68 -4.33 3.80 -3.61
N HIS A 69 -3.63 2.92 -4.31
CA HIS A 69 -2.27 2.50 -3.96
C HIS A 69 -1.19 3.29 -4.68
N MET A 70 -1.55 3.95 -5.79
CA MET A 70 -0.58 4.57 -6.68
C MET A 70 -1.04 5.96 -7.10
N THR A 71 -0.06 6.86 -7.24
CA THR A 71 -0.26 8.20 -7.80
C THR A 71 0.50 8.31 -9.12
N LYS A 72 -0.20 8.64 -10.21
CA LYS A 72 0.43 8.97 -11.50
C LYS A 72 1.32 10.20 -11.34
N LEU A 73 2.55 10.13 -11.85
CA LEU A 73 3.45 11.29 -11.86
C LEU A 73 2.88 12.35 -12.83
N LYS A 74 2.79 13.58 -12.36
CA LYS A 74 2.40 14.72 -13.19
C LYS A 74 3.57 15.08 -14.11
N ARG A 75 3.26 15.69 -15.25
CA ARG A 75 4.27 16.20 -16.20
C ARG A 75 5.20 17.26 -15.60
N THR A 76 4.79 17.90 -14.50
CA THR A 76 5.56 18.91 -13.79
C THR A 76 6.44 18.34 -12.69
N GLU A 77 6.29 17.05 -12.38
CA GLU A 77 7.11 16.36 -11.38
C GLU A 77 8.30 15.71 -12.08
N ASP A 78 9.49 15.87 -11.51
CA ASP A 78 10.68 15.17 -11.95
C ASP A 78 10.72 13.77 -11.35
N ALA A 79 10.91 12.75 -12.18
CA ALA A 79 11.01 11.36 -11.73
C ALA A 79 12.29 11.15 -10.90
N GLU A 80 13.38 11.86 -11.21
CA GLU A 80 14.65 11.76 -10.50
C GLU A 80 14.57 12.32 -9.07
N ALA A 81 13.53 13.11 -8.77
CA ALA A 81 13.26 13.60 -7.42
C ALA A 81 12.69 12.52 -6.48
N PHE A 82 12.32 11.35 -7.00
CA PHE A 82 11.81 10.23 -6.22
C PHE A 82 12.83 9.07 -6.19
N PRO A 83 12.92 8.33 -5.07
CA PRO A 83 13.69 7.10 -5.06
C PRO A 83 13.17 6.11 -6.10
N ALA A 84 14.07 5.48 -6.86
CA ALA A 84 13.71 4.57 -7.93
C ALA A 84 12.80 3.41 -7.46
N TRP A 85 13.00 2.92 -6.23
CA TRP A 85 12.18 1.88 -5.63
C TRP A 85 10.72 2.30 -5.38
N MET A 86 10.41 3.60 -5.36
CA MET A 86 9.05 4.12 -5.22
C MET A 86 8.31 4.17 -6.56
N LEU A 87 9.04 4.20 -7.68
CA LEU A 87 8.50 4.38 -9.03
C LEU A 87 8.11 3.03 -9.65
N THR A 88 7.07 3.07 -10.48
CA THR A 88 6.58 1.91 -11.25
C THR A 88 5.77 2.38 -12.45
N THR A 89 5.36 1.45 -13.30
CA THR A 89 4.34 1.68 -14.34
C THR A 89 2.99 1.16 -13.84
N ASN A 90 1.93 1.95 -13.97
CA ASN A 90 0.57 1.51 -13.64
C ASN A 90 -0.02 0.61 -14.74
N SER A 91 -1.20 0.03 -14.51
CA SER A 91 -1.88 -0.81 -15.50
C SER A 91 -2.22 -0.09 -16.82
N GLY A 92 -2.29 1.25 -16.79
CA GLY A 92 -2.50 2.10 -17.98
C GLY A 92 -1.23 2.42 -18.77
N GLY A 93 -0.05 1.96 -18.34
CA GLY A 93 1.23 2.24 -18.99
C GLY A 93 1.86 3.59 -18.60
N ASP A 94 1.27 4.31 -17.65
CA ASP A 94 1.81 5.58 -17.17
C ASP A 94 2.85 5.38 -16.06
N LEU A 95 3.85 6.26 -16.02
CA LEU A 95 4.76 6.37 -14.88
C LEU A 95 3.98 6.82 -13.63
N ALA A 96 4.13 6.06 -12.55
CA ALA A 96 3.45 6.26 -11.29
C ALA A 96 4.39 5.98 -10.11
N ARG A 97 3.97 6.38 -8.92
CA ARG A 97 4.65 6.06 -7.66
C ARG A 97 3.71 5.38 -6.68
N TRP A 98 4.26 4.47 -5.90
CA TRP A 98 3.56 3.85 -4.78
C TRP A 98 3.28 4.87 -3.68
N THR A 99 2.06 4.87 -3.16
CA THR A 99 1.62 5.68 -2.02
C THR A 99 1.02 4.87 -0.89
N ASP A 100 0.62 3.62 -1.17
CA ASP A 100 0.11 2.67 -0.18
C ASP A 100 0.45 1.25 -0.65
N LEU A 101 0.96 0.41 0.25
CA LEU A 101 1.39 -0.97 -0.03
C LEU A 101 0.53 -2.02 0.69
N GLN A 102 -0.64 -1.67 1.22
CA GLN A 102 -1.47 -2.56 2.04
C GLN A 102 -1.84 -3.86 1.32
N LEU A 103 -2.60 -3.78 0.22
CA LEU A 103 -3.00 -4.97 -0.55
C LEU A 103 -1.79 -5.71 -1.16
N PRO A 104 -0.77 -5.04 -1.72
CA PRO A 104 0.46 -5.72 -2.14
C PRO A 104 1.15 -6.54 -1.04
N LEU A 105 1.28 -5.99 0.17
CA LEU A 105 1.89 -6.71 1.29
C LEU A 105 1.05 -7.90 1.73
N TYR A 106 -0.29 -7.77 1.76
CA TYR A 106 -1.18 -8.91 2.01
C TYR A 106 -1.02 -9.99 0.95
N ARG A 107 -0.97 -9.59 -0.33
CA ARG A 107 -0.81 -10.50 -1.46
C ARG A 107 0.49 -11.29 -1.38
N LEU A 108 1.60 -10.64 -1.04
CA LEU A 108 2.92 -11.26 -0.88
C LEU A 108 2.96 -12.20 0.34
N ALA A 109 2.50 -11.73 1.50
CA ALA A 109 2.58 -12.50 2.73
C ALA A 109 1.74 -13.77 2.69
N MET A 110 0.55 -13.70 2.09
CA MET A 110 -0.39 -14.82 2.06
C MET A 110 -0.02 -15.90 1.02
N GLU A 111 0.99 -15.70 0.17
CA GLU A 111 1.48 -16.74 -0.74
C GLU A 111 1.95 -17.99 0.00
N ARG A 112 2.59 -17.82 1.16
CA ARG A 112 3.07 -18.93 1.99
C ARG A 112 1.92 -19.77 2.56
N ARG A 113 0.75 -19.15 2.75
CA ARG A 113 -0.46 -19.79 3.29
C ARG A 113 -1.22 -20.55 2.19
N TYR A 114 -1.12 -20.08 0.95
CA TYR A 114 -1.79 -20.68 -0.21
C TYR A 114 -0.79 -20.92 -1.36
N PRO A 115 0.19 -21.81 -1.16
CA PRO A 115 1.23 -22.07 -2.15
C PRO A 115 0.60 -22.60 -3.45
N GLY A 116 0.95 -21.97 -4.58
CA GLY A 116 0.45 -22.33 -5.90
C GLY A 116 -0.98 -21.90 -6.21
N ALA A 117 -1.71 -21.29 -5.26
CA ALA A 117 -3.04 -20.76 -5.52
C ALA A 117 -2.97 -19.41 -6.25
N LYS A 118 -3.94 -19.15 -7.13
CA LYS A 118 -4.18 -17.78 -7.62
C LYS A 118 -4.74 -16.97 -6.45
N ILE A 119 -4.00 -15.94 -6.03
CA ILE A 119 -4.46 -15.02 -4.99
C ILE A 119 -4.80 -13.68 -5.65
N GLN A 120 -5.99 -13.17 -5.34
CA GLN A 120 -6.49 -11.87 -5.76
C GLN A 120 -6.70 -10.98 -4.54
N THR A 121 -6.59 -9.67 -4.72
CA THR A 121 -6.91 -8.69 -3.67
C THR A 121 -8.10 -7.84 -4.08
N ALA A 122 -8.87 -7.37 -3.12
CA ALA A 122 -10.01 -6.51 -3.37
C ALA A 122 -10.26 -5.53 -2.22
N TYR A 123 -10.85 -4.39 -2.56
CA TYR A 123 -11.52 -3.56 -1.57
C TYR A 123 -13.01 -3.84 -1.56
N ALA A 124 -13.55 -4.02 -0.36
CA ALA A 124 -14.99 -3.98 -0.12
C ALA A 124 -15.35 -2.61 0.45
N THR A 125 -15.95 -1.75 -0.37
CA THR A 125 -16.38 -0.42 0.06
C THR A 125 -17.77 -0.49 0.70
N LEU A 126 -17.91 0.15 1.86
CA LEU A 126 -19.14 0.27 2.64
C LEU A 126 -19.54 1.74 2.76
N GLY A 127 -19.68 2.42 1.61
CA GLY A 127 -20.02 3.84 1.60
C GLY A 127 -21.49 4.12 1.96
N LYS A 128 -21.83 5.42 2.00
CA LYS A 128 -23.13 5.90 2.49
C LYS A 128 -24.31 5.59 1.56
N THR A 129 -24.06 5.47 0.25
CA THR A 129 -25.09 5.19 -0.75
C THR A 129 -24.92 3.81 -1.36
N LYS A 130 -25.99 3.27 -1.96
CA LYS A 130 -25.94 1.99 -2.67
C LYS A 130 -24.87 1.95 -3.77
N ILE A 131 -24.59 3.10 -4.42
CA ILE A 131 -23.58 3.21 -5.48
C ILE A 131 -22.16 3.17 -4.90
N ASP A 132 -21.98 3.53 -3.63
CA ASP A 132 -20.69 3.51 -2.94
C ASP A 132 -20.38 2.15 -2.29
N ILE A 133 -21.35 1.23 -2.28
CA ILE A 133 -21.14 -0.14 -1.81
C ILE A 133 -20.66 -0.98 -2.98
N GLY A 134 -19.59 -1.74 -2.82
CA GLY A 134 -19.13 -2.65 -3.86
C GLY A 134 -17.89 -3.43 -3.46
N LEU A 135 -17.60 -4.45 -4.26
CA LEU A 135 -16.37 -5.23 -4.16
C LEU A 135 -15.57 -4.96 -5.42
N ASP A 136 -14.48 -4.23 -5.28
CA ASP A 136 -13.60 -3.84 -6.38
C ASP A 136 -12.35 -4.74 -6.33
N PRO A 137 -12.22 -5.72 -7.24
CA PRO A 137 -11.02 -6.56 -7.32
C PRO A 137 -9.87 -5.82 -8.01
N TRP A 138 -8.63 -6.23 -7.71
CA TRP A 138 -7.43 -5.73 -8.36
C TRP A 138 -6.66 -6.87 -9.06
N PRO A 139 -7.17 -7.37 -10.20
CA PRO A 139 -6.56 -8.51 -10.87
C PRO A 139 -5.17 -8.21 -11.46
N GLN A 140 -4.84 -6.94 -11.72
CA GLN A 140 -3.55 -6.52 -12.28
C GLN A 140 -2.40 -6.56 -11.27
N LEU A 141 -2.69 -6.76 -9.97
CA LEU A 141 -1.67 -6.86 -8.92
C LEU A 141 -0.95 -8.22 -8.96
N GLU A 142 -0.17 -8.42 -10.02
CA GLU A 142 0.61 -9.63 -10.29
C GLU A 142 1.89 -9.28 -11.06
N GLY A 143 2.75 -10.28 -11.26
CA GLY A 143 3.96 -10.15 -12.10
C GLY A 143 4.84 -8.95 -11.74
N ALA A 144 5.13 -8.12 -12.74
CA ALA A 144 6.01 -6.96 -12.59
C ALA A 144 5.46 -5.90 -11.61
N LEU A 145 4.14 -5.73 -11.53
CA LEU A 145 3.53 -4.75 -10.62
C LEU A 145 3.66 -5.19 -9.16
N LEU A 146 3.42 -6.47 -8.88
CA LEU A 146 3.64 -7.02 -7.53
C LEU A 146 5.12 -6.99 -7.14
N ALA A 147 6.01 -7.27 -8.10
CA ALA A 147 7.45 -7.18 -7.89
C ALA A 147 7.91 -5.74 -7.59
N SER A 148 7.34 -4.72 -8.24
CA SER A 148 7.67 -3.31 -7.94
C SER A 148 7.15 -2.89 -6.57
N ALA A 149 5.98 -3.39 -6.14
CA ALA A 149 5.49 -3.15 -4.77
C ALA A 149 6.42 -3.75 -3.71
N LYS A 150 6.94 -4.96 -3.95
CA LYS A 150 7.96 -5.60 -3.09
C LYS A 150 9.23 -4.74 -3.00
N GLN A 151 9.75 -4.31 -4.15
CA GLN A 151 10.93 -3.43 -4.20
C GLN A 151 10.69 -2.11 -3.46
N CYS A 152 9.50 -1.53 -3.57
CA CYS A 152 9.12 -0.34 -2.83
C CYS A 152 9.16 -0.57 -1.31
N ALA A 153 8.61 -1.69 -0.84
CA ALA A 153 8.64 -2.03 0.58
C ALA A 153 10.08 -2.27 1.09
N GLU A 154 10.91 -2.97 0.31
CA GLU A 154 12.32 -3.19 0.65
C GLU A 154 13.10 -1.86 0.70
N GLY A 155 12.88 -0.97 -0.26
CA GLY A 155 13.47 0.37 -0.26
C GLY A 155 13.04 1.25 0.92
N ILE A 156 11.77 1.14 1.35
CA ILE A 156 11.30 1.80 2.59
C ILE A 156 12.03 1.24 3.81
N ILE A 157 12.17 -0.08 3.92
CA ILE A 157 12.86 -0.73 5.04
C ILE A 157 14.33 -0.29 5.11
N ASP A 158 15.01 -0.24 3.96
CA ASP A 158 16.39 0.20 3.88
C ASP A 158 16.55 1.69 4.22
N ALA A 159 15.63 2.54 3.75
CA ALA A 159 15.61 3.96 4.10
C ALA A 159 15.39 4.18 5.60
N VAL A 160 14.45 3.46 6.22
CA VAL A 160 14.19 3.51 7.67
C VAL A 160 15.43 3.07 8.47
N ARG A 161 16.06 1.95 8.09
CA ARG A 161 17.28 1.45 8.75
C ARG A 161 18.46 2.39 8.61
N SER A 162 18.58 3.03 7.44
CA SER A 162 19.62 4.02 7.15
C SER A 162 19.28 5.41 7.69
N ARG A 163 18.20 5.55 8.48
CA ARG A 163 17.70 6.81 9.04
C ARG A 163 17.52 7.93 7.99
N THR A 164 17.15 7.55 6.77
CA THR A 164 16.85 8.49 5.68
C THR A 164 15.42 9.00 5.85
N PHE A 165 15.26 9.96 6.75
CA PHE A 165 13.97 10.63 7.04
C PHE A 165 13.90 12.06 6.50
N TRP A 166 15.02 12.58 5.97
CA TRP A 166 15.18 13.95 5.51
C TRP A 166 15.61 13.99 4.03
N PRO A 167 15.12 14.96 3.23
CA PRO A 167 14.14 15.99 3.56
C PRO A 167 12.73 15.42 3.82
N PRO A 168 11.87 16.13 4.58
CA PRO A 168 10.49 15.72 4.76
C PRO A 168 9.77 15.78 3.42
N ALA A 169 8.74 14.94 3.26
CA ALA A 169 7.90 14.99 2.07
C ALA A 169 7.20 16.35 1.97
N GLU A 170 7.31 17.00 0.81
CA GLU A 170 6.94 18.40 0.58
C GLU A 170 5.45 18.71 0.84
N LYS A 171 4.57 17.69 0.76
CA LYS A 171 3.11 17.84 0.94
C LYS A 171 2.49 16.62 1.59
N ILE A 172 1.97 16.80 2.81
CA ILE A 172 0.99 15.89 3.40
C ILE A 172 -0.39 16.31 2.87
N PRO A 173 -1.18 15.42 2.23
CA PRO A 173 -2.51 15.76 1.70
C PRO A 173 -3.58 15.99 2.78
N TYR A 174 -3.22 15.87 4.05
CA TYR A 174 -4.07 16.06 5.22
C TYR A 174 -3.59 17.26 6.02
N SER A 175 -4.47 17.82 6.86
CA SER A 175 -4.08 18.92 7.75
C SER A 175 -2.93 18.49 8.66
N ASP A 176 -1.78 19.15 8.51
CA ASP A 176 -0.67 18.96 9.43
C ASP A 176 -0.97 19.72 10.73
N ALA A 177 -1.55 19.01 11.70
CA ALA A 177 -1.87 19.55 13.02
C ALA A 177 -0.62 20.06 13.77
N PHE A 178 0.57 19.64 13.34
CA PHE A 178 1.85 19.97 13.92
C PHE A 178 2.61 21.02 13.11
N GLY A 179 2.13 21.38 11.91
CA GLY A 179 2.76 22.35 11.03
C GLY A 179 2.98 23.71 11.71
N ALA A 180 2.02 24.14 12.54
CA ALA A 180 2.11 25.37 13.32
C ALA A 180 3.13 25.31 14.47
N MET A 181 3.62 24.12 14.86
CA MET A 181 4.70 23.99 15.84
C MET A 181 6.07 24.32 15.24
N PHE A 182 6.21 24.26 13.91
CA PHE A 182 7.40 24.75 13.24
C PHE A 182 7.33 26.28 13.14
N PHE A 183 8.34 26.98 13.67
CA PHE A 183 8.44 28.44 13.62
C PHE A 183 8.92 28.94 12.24
N GLY A 184 8.37 28.41 11.14
CA GLY A 184 8.76 28.73 9.77
C GLY A 184 8.78 27.51 8.85
N ASP A 185 9.55 27.60 7.77
CA ASP A 185 9.79 26.46 6.87
C ASP A 185 10.52 25.36 7.62
N VAL A 186 9.94 24.15 7.62
CA VAL A 186 10.52 22.96 8.27
C VAL A 186 11.95 22.73 7.83
N LEU A 187 12.28 22.96 6.55
CA LEU A 187 13.62 22.78 6.00
C LEU A 187 14.67 23.68 6.64
N THR A 188 14.23 24.79 7.24
CA THR A 188 15.08 25.75 7.95
C THR A 188 14.95 25.67 9.47
N ALA A 189 13.80 25.21 9.98
CA ALA A 189 13.46 25.21 11.39
C ALA A 189 13.95 23.97 12.15
N VAL A 190 14.34 22.90 11.44
CA VAL A 190 14.81 21.64 12.01
C VAL A 190 16.27 21.42 11.67
N ASP A 191 17.10 21.14 12.68
CA ASP A 191 18.45 20.59 12.47
C ASP A 191 18.32 19.08 12.17
N PRO A 192 18.61 18.63 10.94
CA PRO A 192 18.44 17.23 10.56
C PRO A 192 19.48 16.31 11.20
N SER A 193 20.56 16.84 11.81
CA SER A 193 21.63 16.02 12.38
C SER A 193 21.12 15.11 13.52
N ALA A 194 20.18 15.60 14.33
CA ALA A 194 19.59 14.84 15.42
C ALA A 194 18.78 13.60 14.97
N ILE A 195 18.33 13.58 13.71
CA ILE A 195 17.51 12.48 13.15
C ILE A 195 18.22 11.68 12.05
N THR A 196 19.37 12.18 11.56
CA THR A 196 20.18 11.53 10.52
C THR A 196 21.50 10.95 11.02
N ASN A 197 21.97 11.34 12.22
CA ASN A 197 23.22 10.81 12.77
C ASN A 197 23.09 9.32 13.14
N MET A 198 24.07 8.52 12.72
CA MET A 198 24.32 7.24 13.36
C MET A 198 25.03 7.52 14.68
N GLU A 199 24.47 7.08 15.81
CA GLU A 199 25.27 6.96 17.03
C GLU A 199 26.48 6.08 16.70
N VAL A 200 27.66 6.70 16.64
CA VAL A 200 28.92 5.99 16.61
C VAL A 200 29.02 5.35 17.99
N GLY A 201 28.70 4.06 18.07
CA GLY A 201 28.80 3.32 19.32
C GLY A 201 30.20 3.49 19.91
N VAL A 202 30.24 4.00 21.15
CA VAL A 202 31.43 3.96 22.02
C VAL A 202 31.43 2.63 22.75
#